data_AF-A0A179GHA2-F1
#
_entry.id   AF-A0A179GHA2-F1
#
_cell.length_a   1.000
_cell.length_b   1.000
_cell.length_c   1.000
_cell.angle_alpha   90.00
_cell.angle_beta   90.00
_cell.angle_gamma   90.00
#
_symmetry.space_group_name_H-M   'P 1'
#
loop_
_entity.id
_entity.type
_entity.pdbx_description
1 polymer ?
#
loop_
_entity_poly.entity_id
_entity_poly.type
_entity_poly.pdbx_seq_one_letter_code
_entity_poly.pdbx_strand_id
1 'polypeptide(L)'
;MKAQLVLVALTLQGVTALELVGSRKHNTTRRFRNNEQRQAYIDEQNAKPIVGRNGTPIILCKMKIAATLTCVGAAAHATVIAPRDAHPIPVPPSKPGDAVVVPKNFVGFGIESAFLNNFDNDFSENLVSALAARMSAPPVMRIGGTSGDYFLFDAHQKEDKVCFKGKCDSHDASYLLGPSFFDGYKRFKDAKFIVQAPLGNPINVTNTLAFVTRAWENLDAGKRVQAIALGNEVEFIYKAGAKAYVDAALSLQESIVKKLGLQGDAAKIFEAGNTASGTVTGNKLYQVKEILNANINKNGRISTTAEHWYQISGVHPWTDHTMQSQMINHTAITKRFGPYTPSIKATHDRKLDYAITEDSAVLGGAEIHFSDGFGYTLWAVDFNLAAMARGVARVTNLAGRPNAKRVFWTPDNTGGKPSPGPQVRAPFPAAMFVADFVGKGEPSAVKEIKTGGDLTSAYAMYDNKSGKLQRVALVNMRLYNGTASAKRERMTFQVNVGTGVKEVKVRRLRADKGVAAMGYDFGGPTSNVSWAGEQWSHGVDFGKGHFRSGKVEEKVVKVKNGVASVVVPDSEAVMLLV
;
A
#
# COMPACT_ATOMS: atom_id res chain seq x y z
N MET A 1 -33.19 -30.33 44.15
CA MET A 1 -32.94 -30.56 42.70
C MET A 1 -33.60 -29.43 41.91
N LYS A 2 -32.85 -28.76 41.02
CA LYS A 2 -33.29 -27.85 39.92
C LYS A 2 -34.25 -26.69 40.29
N ALA A 3 -33.77 -25.44 40.40
CA ALA A 3 -33.51 -24.45 39.34
C ALA A 3 -34.74 -23.63 38.90
N GLN A 4 -34.69 -22.31 39.10
CA GLN A 4 -35.19 -21.22 38.22
C GLN A 4 -34.90 -19.85 38.90
N LEU A 5 -34.00 -19.04 38.34
CA LEU A 5 -34.25 -17.90 37.45
C LEU A 5 -35.01 -16.73 38.10
N VAL A 6 -34.30 -15.64 38.40
CA VAL A 6 -34.90 -14.32 38.66
C VAL A 6 -34.16 -13.27 37.84
N LEU A 7 -34.93 -12.59 37.00
CA LEU A 7 -34.60 -11.39 36.25
C LEU A 7 -35.15 -10.20 37.05
N VAL A 8 -34.31 -9.20 37.38
CA VAL A 8 -34.81 -7.87 37.79
C VAL A 8 -33.96 -6.79 37.14
N ALA A 9 -34.63 -5.97 36.33
CA ALA A 9 -34.15 -4.71 35.80
C ALA A 9 -34.26 -3.61 36.86
N LEU A 10 -33.28 -2.70 36.90
CA LEU A 10 -33.32 -1.48 37.71
C LEU A 10 -33.15 -0.28 36.78
N THR A 11 -34.27 0.38 36.51
CA THR A 11 -34.36 1.78 36.06
C THR A 11 -34.55 2.66 37.29
N LEU A 12 -33.81 3.78 37.37
CA LEU A 12 -34.09 4.87 38.30
C LEU A 12 -34.37 6.15 37.50
N GLN A 13 -35.58 6.67 37.73
CA GLN A 13 -36.12 7.99 37.40
C GLN A 13 -35.17 9.08 37.94
N GLY A 14 -34.98 10.27 37.37
CA GLY A 14 -35.90 11.10 36.58
C GLY A 14 -36.14 12.40 37.37
N VAL A 15 -35.70 13.55 36.84
CA VAL A 15 -36.30 14.87 37.14
C VAL A 15 -36.22 15.73 35.87
N THR A 16 -37.40 15.86 35.26
CA THR A 16 -37.94 16.90 34.36
C THR A 16 -37.87 18.30 35.03
N ALA A 17 -37.88 19.46 34.39
CA ALA A 17 -38.64 19.85 33.21
C ALA A 17 -38.24 21.26 32.73
N LEU A 18 -38.73 21.54 31.52
CA LEU A 18 -39.39 22.76 31.05
C LEU A 18 -38.66 23.66 30.04
N GLU A 19 -39.19 23.55 28.82
CA GLU A 19 -39.09 24.41 27.66
C GLU A 19 -39.66 25.83 27.92
N LEU A 20 -39.22 26.82 27.14
CA LEU A 20 -40.13 27.59 26.28
C LEU A 20 -39.41 28.53 25.30
N VAL A 21 -39.72 28.26 24.03
CA VAL A 21 -39.85 29.11 22.83
C VAL A 21 -39.74 30.64 23.00
N GLY A 22 -39.05 31.30 22.05
CA GLY A 22 -39.21 32.73 21.79
C GLY A 22 -38.39 33.24 20.60
N SER A 23 -39.07 33.85 19.62
CA SER A 23 -38.53 34.24 18.32
C SER A 23 -38.09 35.70 18.19
N ARG A 24 -37.23 35.96 17.17
CA ARG A 24 -37.12 37.15 16.30
C ARG A 24 -36.46 38.47 16.80
N LYS A 25 -35.60 38.96 15.89
CA LYS A 25 -35.29 40.34 15.44
C LYS A 25 -34.02 41.07 15.96
N HIS A 26 -33.08 41.20 15.00
CA HIS A 26 -32.36 42.38 14.48
C HIS A 26 -31.46 43.30 15.35
N ASN A 27 -30.38 43.76 14.66
CA ASN A 27 -29.46 44.87 14.92
C ASN A 27 -28.40 44.62 16.03
N THR A 28 -27.12 45.00 15.94
CA THR A 28 -26.37 45.86 15.01
C THR A 28 -24.86 45.64 15.24
N THR A 29 -24.06 45.92 14.20
CA THR A 29 -22.63 46.25 14.20
C THR A 29 -22.05 46.93 15.46
N ARG A 30 -20.87 46.48 15.94
CA ARG A 30 -19.64 47.32 15.99
C ARG A 30 -18.38 46.56 16.42
N ARG A 31 -17.32 46.90 15.67
CA ARG A 31 -15.88 46.68 15.84
C ARG A 31 -15.36 46.72 17.29
N PHE A 32 -14.43 45.82 17.59
CA PHE A 32 -13.29 46.10 18.47
C PHE A 32 -11.97 45.88 17.73
N ARG A 33 -11.09 46.88 17.84
CA ARG A 33 -9.70 46.88 17.41
C ARG A 33 -8.89 45.95 18.32
N ASN A 34 -7.81 45.36 17.78
CA ASN A 34 -6.55 45.20 18.51
C ASN A 34 -5.38 45.25 17.51
N ASN A 35 -4.57 46.30 17.65
CA ASN A 35 -3.12 46.34 17.46
C ASN A 35 -2.48 45.23 18.33
N GLU A 36 -1.29 44.67 18.17
CA GLU A 36 0.02 44.93 17.54
C GLU A 36 0.71 43.53 17.63
N GLN A 37 1.59 43.05 16.75
CA GLN A 37 3.01 43.37 16.70
C GLN A 37 3.64 42.70 15.46
N ARG A 38 4.56 43.42 14.81
CA ARG A 38 5.35 43.01 13.66
C ARG A 38 6.72 42.44 14.06
N GLN A 39 7.13 41.43 13.31
CA GLN A 39 8.46 41.02 12.80
C GLN A 39 9.66 41.98 12.97
N ALA A 40 10.85 41.44 13.33
CA ALA A 40 12.09 41.41 12.50
C ALA A 40 13.40 41.22 13.32
N TYR A 41 14.30 40.33 12.86
CA TYR A 41 15.80 40.42 12.82
C TYR A 41 16.33 39.03 12.35
N ILE A 42 16.98 38.82 11.19
CA ILE A 42 18.28 39.22 10.59
C ILE A 42 19.54 38.64 11.27
N ASP A 43 20.35 37.98 10.44
CA ASP A 43 21.64 37.28 10.61
C ASP A 43 22.80 38.13 11.17
N GLU A 44 23.84 37.46 11.74
CA GLU A 44 25.25 37.69 11.32
C GLU A 44 26.28 36.71 11.94
N GLN A 45 27.33 36.42 11.15
CA GLN A 45 28.59 35.73 11.50
C GLN A 45 29.70 36.75 11.85
N ASN A 46 30.69 36.28 12.65
CA ASN A 46 32.11 36.69 12.76
C ASN A 46 32.50 38.03 13.42
N ALA A 47 33.21 37.96 14.58
CA ALA A 47 34.57 38.50 14.82
C ALA A 47 34.98 38.49 16.31
N LYS A 48 36.24 38.15 16.59
CA LYS A 48 37.03 38.37 17.83
C LYS A 48 37.97 39.58 17.60
N PRO A 49 38.86 40.04 18.53
CA PRO A 49 38.87 40.10 20.02
C PRO A 49 39.40 41.46 20.57
N ILE A 50 39.22 41.80 21.86
CA ILE A 50 40.05 42.82 22.57
C ILE A 50 40.37 42.40 24.03
N VAL A 51 41.59 42.78 24.44
CA VAL A 51 42.42 42.41 25.60
C VAL A 51 42.37 43.44 26.74
N GLY A 52 42.69 43.01 27.97
CA GLY A 52 43.33 43.80 29.04
C GLY A 52 42.81 43.45 30.42
N ARG A 53 43.56 43.39 31.53
CA ARG A 53 44.99 43.58 31.88
C ARG A 53 45.13 43.07 33.34
N ASN A 54 46.25 42.44 33.70
CA ASN A 54 47.06 42.69 34.91
C ASN A 54 48.12 41.58 35.14
N GLY A 55 49.39 41.98 35.26
CA GLY A 55 50.55 41.17 35.69
C GLY A 55 50.52 40.88 37.20
N THR A 56 51.29 39.96 37.79
CA THR A 56 52.77 39.72 37.76
C THR A 56 52.99 38.31 38.41
N PRO A 57 54.17 37.63 38.30
CA PRO A 57 54.28 36.17 38.25
C PRO A 57 54.61 35.47 39.58
N ILE A 58 54.30 34.17 39.68
CA ILE A 58 54.89 33.25 40.67
C ILE A 58 55.27 31.95 39.96
N ILE A 59 56.55 31.58 40.05
CA ILE A 59 57.09 30.25 39.72
C ILE A 59 57.00 29.42 41.01
N LEU A 60 56.38 28.23 40.98
CA LEU A 60 56.98 27.01 41.56
C LEU A 60 56.15 25.73 41.30
N CYS A 61 56.90 24.65 41.06
CA CYS A 61 56.61 23.23 41.26
C CYS A 61 55.50 22.52 40.46
N LYS A 62 55.96 21.72 39.48
CA LYS A 62 55.24 20.58 38.91
C LYS A 62 55.03 19.50 39.98
N MET A 63 53.78 19.23 40.36
CA MET A 63 53.38 17.96 40.97
C MET A 63 52.62 17.14 39.93
N LYS A 64 53.22 16.01 39.52
CA LYS A 64 52.56 14.98 38.71
C LYS A 64 51.59 14.21 39.61
N ILE A 65 50.29 14.35 39.37
CA ILE A 65 49.29 13.40 39.87
C ILE A 65 49.16 12.32 38.79
N ALA A 66 49.61 11.11 39.11
CA ALA A 66 49.39 9.92 38.29
C ALA A 66 47.94 9.46 38.48
N ALA A 67 47.11 9.60 37.46
CA ALA A 67 45.83 8.90 37.36
C ALA A 67 46.05 7.61 36.58
N THR A 68 46.13 6.49 37.30
CA THR A 68 46.14 5.14 36.74
C THR A 68 44.76 4.84 36.16
N LEU A 69 44.64 4.86 34.83
CA LEU A 69 43.44 4.43 34.11
C LEU A 69 43.46 2.91 33.96
N THR A 70 42.81 2.20 34.87
CA THR A 70 42.54 0.76 34.73
C THR A 70 41.51 0.56 33.63
N CYS A 71 41.96 0.11 32.45
CA CYS A 71 41.08 -0.41 31.41
C CYS A 71 40.47 -1.74 31.88
N VAL A 72 39.26 -1.69 32.41
CA VAL A 72 38.42 -2.89 32.54
C VAL A 72 37.84 -3.18 31.16
N GLY A 73 38.45 -4.14 30.45
CA GLY A 73 37.89 -4.69 29.23
C GLY A 73 36.55 -5.36 29.53
N ALA A 74 35.45 -4.68 29.23
CA ALA A 74 34.13 -5.30 29.22
C ALA A 74 34.06 -6.25 28.01
N ALA A 75 34.38 -7.52 28.23
CA ALA A 75 34.05 -8.59 27.30
C ALA A 75 32.52 -8.65 27.19
N ALA A 76 31.97 -8.08 26.12
CA ALA A 76 30.57 -8.24 25.75
C ALA A 76 30.30 -9.71 25.47
N HIS A 77 29.81 -10.43 26.47
CA HIS A 77 29.30 -11.78 26.30
C HIS A 77 28.01 -11.66 25.50
N ALA A 78 28.10 -11.90 24.18
CA ALA A 78 26.94 -12.12 23.34
C ALA A 78 26.23 -13.37 23.86
N THR A 79 25.24 -13.19 24.72
CA THR A 79 24.39 -14.28 25.18
C THR A 79 23.62 -14.78 23.96
N VAL A 80 23.98 -15.97 23.47
CA VAL A 80 23.18 -16.71 22.47
C VAL A 80 21.92 -17.16 23.19
N ILE A 81 20.93 -16.28 23.25
CA ILE A 81 19.57 -16.66 23.65
C ILE A 81 19.08 -17.61 22.56
N ALA A 82 18.86 -18.87 22.94
CA ALA A 82 18.38 -19.92 22.05
C ALA A 82 17.11 -19.42 21.33
N PRO A 83 16.97 -19.62 20.01
CA PRO A 83 15.71 -19.35 19.33
C PRO A 83 14.59 -20.14 20.01
N ARG A 84 13.35 -19.61 19.99
CA ARG A 84 12.17 -20.47 20.23
C ARG A 84 12.22 -21.69 19.31
N ASP A 85 11.61 -22.78 19.77
CA ASP A 85 11.60 -24.11 19.14
C ASP A 85 11.62 -24.08 17.61
N ALA A 86 12.38 -25.02 17.03
CA ALA A 86 12.43 -25.21 15.59
C ALA A 86 11.02 -25.33 15.00
N HIS A 87 10.67 -24.41 14.10
CA HIS A 87 9.34 -24.33 13.53
C HIS A 87 9.33 -24.92 12.12
N PRO A 88 8.78 -26.13 11.92
CA PRO A 88 8.80 -26.80 10.62
C PRO A 88 7.85 -26.10 9.65
N ILE A 89 8.34 -25.84 8.43
CA ILE A 89 7.54 -25.35 7.31
C ILE A 89 7.48 -26.47 6.27
N PRO A 90 6.35 -27.19 6.18
CA PRO A 90 6.21 -28.37 5.33
C PRO A 90 5.95 -27.95 3.88
N VAL A 91 6.94 -27.34 3.22
CA VAL A 91 6.84 -26.99 1.81
C VAL A 91 6.85 -28.28 0.97
N PRO A 92 5.85 -28.49 0.10
CA PRO A 92 5.86 -29.59 -0.86
C PRO A 92 7.11 -29.54 -1.75
N PRO A 93 7.80 -30.67 -1.99
CA PRO A 93 9.00 -30.68 -2.84
C PRO A 93 8.68 -30.41 -4.32
N SER A 94 7.42 -30.53 -4.72
CA SER A 94 6.92 -30.25 -6.06
C SER A 94 5.60 -29.47 -6.00
N LYS A 95 5.30 -28.71 -7.06
CA LYS A 95 4.09 -27.91 -7.21
C LYS A 95 2.82 -28.72 -6.92
N PRO A 96 2.06 -28.37 -5.86
CA PRO A 96 0.77 -28.99 -5.59
C PRO A 96 -0.25 -28.74 -6.70
N GLY A 97 -1.23 -29.63 -6.84
CA GLY A 97 -2.31 -29.49 -7.83
C GLY A 97 -3.21 -28.27 -7.59
N ASP A 98 -3.25 -27.78 -6.35
CA ASP A 98 -4.02 -26.61 -5.93
C ASP A 98 -3.17 -25.32 -5.81
N ALA A 99 -1.94 -25.32 -6.36
CA ALA A 99 -1.13 -24.11 -6.48
C ALA A 99 -1.72 -23.18 -7.56
N VAL A 100 -1.74 -21.89 -7.27
CA VAL A 100 -2.36 -20.86 -8.11
C VAL A 100 -1.34 -20.29 -9.09
N VAL A 101 -1.61 -20.34 -10.39
CA VAL A 101 -0.76 -19.68 -11.41
C VAL A 101 -0.85 -18.17 -11.26
N VAL A 102 0.30 -17.50 -11.24
CA VAL A 102 0.38 -16.07 -10.94
C VAL A 102 0.65 -15.26 -12.20
N PRO A 103 -0.17 -14.23 -12.51
CA PRO A 103 0.13 -13.30 -13.59
C PRO A 103 1.43 -12.53 -13.36
N LYS A 104 2.20 -12.32 -14.43
CA LYS A 104 3.51 -11.64 -14.37
C LYS A 104 3.42 -10.16 -14.01
N ASN A 105 2.23 -9.56 -14.13
CA ASN A 105 1.91 -8.17 -13.78
C ASN A 105 1.10 -8.07 -12.47
N PHE A 106 1.31 -9.00 -11.53
CA PHE A 106 0.51 -9.08 -10.30
C PHE A 106 0.53 -7.81 -9.46
N VAL A 107 1.68 -7.16 -9.28
CA VAL A 107 1.82 -5.98 -8.41
C VAL A 107 1.87 -4.69 -9.23
N GLY A 108 1.14 -3.68 -8.80
CA GLY A 108 1.12 -2.34 -9.39
C GLY A 108 0.67 -1.28 -8.40
N PHE A 109 0.33 -0.09 -8.91
CA PHE A 109 -0.06 1.06 -8.08
C PHE A 109 -1.32 1.77 -8.60
N GLY A 110 -2.09 2.35 -7.68
CA GLY A 110 -3.27 3.16 -7.99
C GLY A 110 -3.08 4.63 -7.63
N ILE A 111 -3.35 5.54 -8.57
CA ILE A 111 -3.32 7.00 -8.39
C ILE A 111 -4.75 7.54 -8.56
N GLU A 112 -5.08 8.52 -7.73
CA GLU A 112 -6.33 9.25 -7.85
C GLU A 112 -6.34 10.11 -9.13
N SER A 113 -7.38 10.01 -9.95
CA SER A 113 -7.42 10.53 -11.33
C SER A 113 -7.04 12.00 -11.42
N ALA A 114 -7.67 12.85 -10.60
CA ALA A 114 -7.38 14.28 -10.61
C ALA A 114 -5.94 14.62 -10.19
N PHE A 115 -5.15 13.69 -9.68
CA PHE A 115 -3.80 13.94 -9.20
C PHE A 115 -2.71 13.30 -10.06
N LEU A 116 -3.05 12.72 -11.23
CA LEU A 116 -2.07 12.09 -12.12
C LEU A 116 -0.86 12.99 -12.41
N ASN A 117 -1.07 14.27 -12.73
CA ASN A 117 0.02 15.21 -13.05
C ASN A 117 0.95 15.50 -11.86
N ASN A 118 0.52 15.30 -10.61
CA ASN A 118 1.42 15.42 -9.45
C ASN A 118 2.48 14.31 -9.46
N PHE A 119 2.15 13.15 -10.01
CA PHE A 119 3.04 12.01 -10.17
C PHE A 119 3.82 12.06 -11.49
N ASP A 120 3.56 13.03 -12.37
CA ASP A 120 4.28 13.19 -13.63
C ASP A 120 5.65 13.86 -13.39
N ASN A 121 6.56 13.12 -12.76
CA ASN A 121 7.90 13.58 -12.42
C ASN A 121 8.93 12.43 -12.48
N ASP A 122 10.21 12.80 -12.56
CA ASP A 122 11.35 11.87 -12.64
C ASP A 122 11.45 10.97 -11.40
N PHE A 123 11.05 11.45 -10.22
CA PHE A 123 11.08 10.67 -9.00
C PHE A 123 10.08 9.51 -9.03
N SER A 124 8.83 9.78 -9.38
CA SER A 124 7.79 8.76 -9.50
C SER A 124 8.10 7.78 -10.64
N GLU A 125 8.65 8.27 -11.77
CA GLU A 125 9.09 7.41 -12.88
C GLU A 125 10.16 6.43 -12.43
N ASN A 126 11.15 6.88 -11.65
CA ASN A 126 12.21 6.00 -11.15
C ASN A 126 11.65 4.89 -10.26
N LEU A 127 10.67 5.18 -9.40
CA LEU A 127 10.03 4.19 -8.54
C LEU A 127 9.24 3.14 -9.36
N VAL A 128 8.47 3.59 -10.35
CA VAL A 128 7.73 2.67 -11.23
C VAL A 128 8.69 1.86 -12.11
N SER A 129 9.79 2.46 -12.57
CA SER A 129 10.83 1.77 -13.34
C SER A 129 11.58 0.74 -12.50
N ALA A 130 11.85 1.03 -11.23
CA ALA A 130 12.44 0.08 -10.29
C ALA A 130 11.55 -1.15 -10.08
N LEU A 131 10.22 -0.96 -10.05
CA LEU A 131 9.26 -2.06 -10.04
C LEU A 131 9.30 -2.85 -11.36
N ALA A 132 9.18 -2.15 -12.48
CA ALA A 132 9.18 -2.76 -13.82
C ALA A 132 10.45 -3.60 -14.07
N ALA A 133 11.60 -3.13 -13.60
CA ALA A 133 12.89 -3.81 -13.69
C ALA A 133 12.94 -5.16 -12.95
N ARG A 134 11.93 -5.51 -12.14
CA ARG A 134 11.81 -6.81 -11.44
C ARG A 134 10.78 -7.74 -12.06
N MET A 135 9.95 -7.23 -12.95
CA MET A 135 8.80 -7.95 -13.49
C MET A 135 9.07 -8.47 -14.90
N SER A 136 8.32 -9.49 -15.33
CA SER A 136 8.35 -10.01 -16.71
C SER A 136 7.20 -9.51 -17.57
N ALA A 137 6.36 -8.65 -17.01
CA ALA A 137 5.35 -7.88 -17.72
C ALA A 137 5.32 -6.48 -17.10
N PRO A 138 4.91 -5.45 -17.88
CA PRO A 138 4.75 -4.09 -17.36
C PRO A 138 3.91 -4.06 -16.08
N PRO A 139 4.31 -3.32 -15.02
CA PRO A 139 3.43 -3.03 -13.91
C PRO A 139 2.20 -2.28 -14.42
N VAL A 140 1.12 -2.37 -13.65
CA VAL A 140 -0.14 -1.69 -13.98
C VAL A 140 -0.33 -0.49 -13.05
N MET A 141 -0.56 0.67 -13.65
CA MET A 141 -0.92 1.92 -13.00
C MET A 141 -2.43 2.15 -13.16
N ARG A 142 -3.20 2.08 -12.07
CA ARG A 142 -4.62 2.37 -12.07
C ARG A 142 -4.85 3.86 -11.84
N ILE A 143 -5.42 4.55 -12.81
CA ILE A 143 -5.80 5.96 -12.71
C ILE A 143 -7.32 6.01 -12.50
N GLY A 144 -7.74 6.27 -11.26
CA GLY A 144 -9.13 6.10 -10.86
C GLY A 144 -9.48 6.84 -9.57
N GLY A 145 -10.20 6.19 -8.67
CA GLY A 145 -10.62 6.77 -7.39
C GLY A 145 -11.88 7.62 -7.54
N THR A 146 -12.34 8.18 -6.42
CA THR A 146 -13.56 8.97 -6.36
C THR A 146 -13.55 10.14 -7.36
N SER A 147 -12.44 10.87 -7.47
CA SER A 147 -12.27 11.99 -8.41
C SER A 147 -12.48 11.59 -9.87
N GLY A 148 -12.24 10.32 -10.22
CA GLY A 148 -12.46 9.78 -11.56
C GLY A 148 -13.93 9.75 -11.99
N ASP A 149 -14.88 9.93 -11.07
CA ASP A 149 -16.30 10.11 -11.37
C ASP A 149 -16.78 11.57 -11.19
N TYR A 150 -15.90 12.46 -10.71
CA TYR A 150 -16.22 13.85 -10.39
C TYR A 150 -15.29 14.84 -11.10
N PHE A 151 -15.26 14.78 -12.43
CA PHE A 151 -14.62 15.83 -13.22
C PHE A 151 -15.41 16.16 -14.50
N LEU A 152 -15.12 17.35 -15.04
CA LEU A 152 -15.51 17.78 -16.36
C LEU A 152 -14.25 18.06 -17.19
N PHE A 153 -14.30 17.86 -18.50
CA PHE A 153 -13.26 18.28 -19.43
C PHE A 153 -13.70 19.56 -20.15
N ASP A 154 -12.78 20.53 -20.22
CA ASP A 154 -12.94 21.75 -21.02
C ASP A 154 -11.69 21.99 -21.86
N ALA A 155 -11.88 22.04 -23.18
CA ALA A 155 -10.80 22.25 -24.14
C ALA A 155 -10.17 23.65 -24.07
N HIS A 156 -10.83 24.61 -23.42
CA HIS A 156 -10.36 25.98 -23.25
C HIS A 156 -9.76 26.26 -21.86
N GLN A 157 -9.80 25.28 -20.96
CA GLN A 157 -9.09 25.35 -19.68
C GLN A 157 -7.58 25.18 -19.93
N LYS A 158 -6.76 26.09 -19.39
CA LYS A 158 -5.31 26.18 -19.64
C LYS A 158 -4.43 25.37 -18.69
N GLU A 159 -4.86 25.15 -17.46
CA GLU A 159 -4.14 24.37 -16.45
C GLU A 159 -4.38 22.87 -16.68
N ASP A 160 -3.63 22.00 -16.00
CA ASP A 160 -3.92 20.57 -16.01
C ASP A 160 -5.30 20.33 -15.37
N LYS A 161 -5.56 20.99 -14.24
CA LYS A 161 -6.82 20.91 -13.52
C LYS A 161 -7.12 22.17 -12.72
N VAL A 162 -8.41 22.44 -12.56
CA VAL A 162 -8.92 23.43 -11.60
C VAL A 162 -9.99 22.77 -10.73
N CYS A 163 -9.78 22.76 -9.43
CA CYS A 163 -10.83 22.40 -8.48
C CYS A 163 -11.89 23.50 -8.44
N PHE A 164 -13.15 23.16 -8.72
CA PHE A 164 -14.25 24.14 -8.78
C PHE A 164 -15.35 23.88 -7.75
N LYS A 165 -15.33 22.74 -7.05
CA LYS A 165 -16.33 22.35 -6.05
C LYS A 165 -15.70 21.48 -4.97
N GLY A 166 -16.18 21.61 -3.74
CA GLY A 166 -15.70 20.84 -2.59
C GLY A 166 -14.34 21.34 -2.11
N LYS A 167 -13.76 20.65 -1.13
CA LYS A 167 -12.38 20.92 -0.71
C LYS A 167 -11.43 20.18 -1.64
N CYS A 168 -10.50 20.90 -2.28
CA CYS A 168 -9.69 20.40 -3.40
C CYS A 168 -8.75 19.22 -3.13
N ASP A 169 -8.74 18.71 -1.91
CA ASP A 169 -7.90 17.59 -1.48
C ASP A 169 -8.73 16.46 -0.83
N SER A 170 -10.07 16.51 -0.94
CA SER A 170 -11.00 15.52 -0.37
C SER A 170 -11.82 14.79 -1.43
N HIS A 171 -12.55 13.76 -1.01
CA HIS A 171 -13.26 12.84 -1.90
C HIS A 171 -14.51 13.46 -2.54
N ASP A 172 -15.02 14.56 -1.98
CA ASP A 172 -16.16 15.34 -2.47
C ASP A 172 -15.78 16.46 -3.45
N ALA A 173 -14.50 16.57 -3.79
CA ALA A 173 -14.00 17.57 -4.73
C ALA A 173 -14.44 17.27 -6.17
N SER A 174 -14.67 18.32 -6.95
CA SER A 174 -14.85 18.20 -8.41
C SER A 174 -13.89 19.10 -9.17
N TYR A 175 -13.40 18.58 -10.30
CA TYR A 175 -12.32 19.18 -11.07
C TYR A 175 -12.74 19.47 -12.50
N LEU A 176 -12.26 20.58 -13.05
CA LEU A 176 -12.30 20.91 -14.47
C LEU A 176 -10.92 20.60 -15.03
N LEU A 177 -10.83 19.64 -15.95
CA LEU A 177 -9.58 19.21 -16.58
C LEU A 177 -9.35 19.96 -17.88
N GLY A 178 -8.13 20.47 -18.07
CA GLY A 178 -7.67 21.03 -19.33
C GLY A 178 -6.96 19.99 -20.21
N PRO A 179 -6.57 20.34 -21.45
CA PRO A 179 -5.84 19.44 -22.34
C PRO A 179 -4.50 18.93 -21.78
N SER A 180 -3.76 19.75 -21.02
CA SER A 180 -2.45 19.39 -20.45
C SER A 180 -2.54 18.32 -19.35
N PHE A 181 -3.72 18.06 -18.77
CA PHE A 181 -3.94 16.91 -17.88
C PHE A 181 -3.43 15.61 -18.51
N PHE A 182 -3.73 15.41 -19.79
CA PHE A 182 -3.45 14.16 -20.49
C PHE A 182 -1.97 13.94 -20.80
N ASP A 183 -1.11 14.95 -20.62
CA ASP A 183 0.34 14.77 -20.71
C ASP A 183 0.84 13.77 -19.66
N GLY A 184 0.19 13.71 -18.48
CA GLY A 184 0.53 12.72 -17.44
C GLY A 184 0.35 11.26 -17.89
N TYR A 185 -0.50 10.98 -18.88
CA TYR A 185 -0.62 9.63 -19.45
C TYR A 185 0.57 9.25 -20.37
N LYS A 186 1.33 10.23 -20.85
CA LYS A 186 2.55 9.96 -21.63
C LYS A 186 3.68 9.41 -20.76
N ARG A 187 3.59 9.59 -19.44
CA ARG A 187 4.56 9.12 -18.44
C ARG A 187 4.50 7.61 -18.21
N PHE A 188 5.42 7.06 -17.41
CA PHE A 188 5.52 5.66 -17.03
C PHE A 188 5.58 4.74 -18.25
N LYS A 189 6.66 4.88 -19.04
CA LYS A 189 6.77 4.17 -20.34
C LYS A 189 6.87 2.66 -20.18
N ASP A 190 7.40 2.20 -19.05
CA ASP A 190 7.51 0.79 -18.71
C ASP A 190 6.22 0.20 -18.09
N ALA A 191 5.15 0.98 -17.97
CA ALA A 191 3.89 0.58 -17.36
C ALA A 191 2.71 0.52 -18.35
N LYS A 192 1.68 -0.25 -17.98
CA LYS A 192 0.34 -0.18 -18.58
C LYS A 192 -0.66 0.49 -17.64
N PHE A 193 -1.76 0.98 -18.18
CA PHE A 193 -2.70 1.83 -17.46
C PHE A 193 -4.10 1.25 -17.42
N ILE A 194 -4.73 1.34 -16.26
CA ILE A 194 -6.19 1.23 -16.17
C ILE A 194 -6.74 2.64 -16.12
N VAL A 195 -7.61 2.94 -17.07
CA VAL A 195 -8.23 4.26 -17.20
C VAL A 195 -9.67 4.15 -16.71
N GLN A 196 -10.01 4.81 -15.61
CA GLN A 196 -11.39 4.91 -15.17
C GLN A 196 -12.20 5.78 -16.13
N ALA A 197 -13.23 5.21 -16.73
CA ALA A 197 -14.26 5.94 -17.44
C ALA A 197 -15.29 6.46 -16.42
N PRO A 198 -15.51 7.78 -16.33
CA PRO A 198 -16.54 8.33 -15.44
C PRO A 198 -17.91 7.71 -15.72
N LEU A 199 -18.55 7.22 -14.65
CA LEU A 199 -19.83 6.52 -14.72
C LEU A 199 -20.85 7.16 -13.77
N GLY A 200 -20.92 8.49 -13.74
CA GLY A 200 -21.93 9.23 -12.98
C GLY A 200 -23.37 8.83 -13.33
N ASN A 201 -24.33 9.21 -12.48
CA ASN A 201 -25.75 8.87 -12.64
C ASN A 201 -26.61 10.16 -12.60
N PRO A 202 -27.16 10.63 -13.73
CA PRO A 202 -27.05 10.05 -15.08
C PRO A 202 -25.64 10.20 -15.67
N ILE A 203 -25.30 9.34 -16.65
CA ILE A 203 -23.98 9.36 -17.29
C ILE A 203 -23.86 10.60 -18.19
N ASN A 204 -22.81 11.40 -18.00
CA ASN A 204 -22.40 12.41 -18.97
C ASN A 204 -21.54 11.76 -20.07
N VAL A 205 -22.19 11.10 -21.03
CA VAL A 205 -21.52 10.31 -22.08
C VAL A 205 -20.55 11.16 -22.89
N THR A 206 -20.91 12.40 -23.22
CA THR A 206 -20.03 13.32 -23.97
C THR A 206 -18.72 13.56 -23.24
N ASN A 207 -18.77 13.86 -21.94
CA ASN A 207 -17.58 14.07 -21.11
C ASN A 207 -16.74 12.79 -20.99
N THR A 208 -17.39 11.66 -20.70
CA THR A 208 -16.72 10.37 -20.56
C THR A 208 -16.00 9.97 -21.85
N LEU A 209 -16.64 10.11 -23.01
CA LEU A 209 -16.01 9.80 -24.30
C LEU A 209 -14.87 10.75 -24.62
N ALA A 210 -14.99 12.05 -24.32
CA ALA A 210 -13.91 13.01 -24.50
C ALA A 210 -12.68 12.62 -23.66
N PHE A 211 -12.89 12.30 -22.39
CA PHE A 211 -11.81 11.87 -21.50
C PHE A 211 -11.15 10.56 -21.94
N VAL A 212 -11.95 9.51 -22.17
CA VAL A 212 -11.43 8.18 -22.53
C VAL A 212 -10.67 8.24 -23.88
N THR A 213 -11.18 9.00 -24.85
CA THR A 213 -10.49 9.16 -26.15
C THR A 213 -9.13 9.82 -25.98
N ARG A 214 -9.03 10.87 -25.17
CA ARG A 214 -7.75 11.57 -24.94
C ARG A 214 -6.77 10.74 -24.14
N ALA A 215 -7.22 10.02 -23.12
CA ALA A 215 -6.37 9.08 -22.40
C ALA A 215 -5.85 7.98 -23.35
N TRP A 216 -6.73 7.43 -24.19
CA TRP A 216 -6.37 6.42 -25.20
C TRP A 216 -5.30 6.92 -26.17
N GLU A 217 -5.47 8.12 -26.73
CA GLU A 217 -4.51 8.75 -27.64
C GLU A 217 -3.13 8.94 -26.98
N ASN A 218 -3.10 9.39 -25.72
CA ASN A 218 -1.86 9.64 -24.97
C ASN A 218 -1.21 8.36 -24.39
N LEU A 219 -1.92 7.22 -24.45
CA LEU A 219 -1.41 5.89 -24.12
C LEU A 219 -0.99 5.11 -25.37
N ASP A 220 -0.32 5.81 -26.28
CA ASP A 220 0.21 5.30 -27.56
C ASP A 220 -0.88 4.66 -28.42
N ALA A 221 -1.98 5.40 -28.62
CA ALA A 221 -3.18 4.95 -29.31
C ALA A 221 -3.73 3.62 -28.73
N GLY A 222 -3.77 3.53 -27.41
CA GLY A 222 -4.31 2.39 -26.66
C GLY A 222 -3.34 1.24 -26.38
N LYS A 223 -2.12 1.24 -26.93
CA LYS A 223 -1.15 0.14 -26.74
C LYS A 223 -0.75 -0.06 -25.27
N ARG A 224 -0.75 1.02 -24.48
CA ARG A 224 -0.47 0.98 -23.04
C ARG A 224 -1.73 0.90 -22.17
N VAL A 225 -2.92 0.74 -22.74
CA VAL A 225 -4.16 0.51 -21.97
C VAL A 225 -4.23 -0.96 -21.57
N GLN A 226 -4.24 -1.21 -20.25
CA GLN A 226 -4.51 -2.52 -19.66
C GLN A 226 -6.01 -2.81 -19.59
N ALA A 227 -6.80 -1.83 -19.14
CA ALA A 227 -8.25 -1.91 -19.11
C ALA A 227 -8.89 -0.52 -19.04
N ILE A 228 -10.18 -0.45 -19.34
CA ILE A 228 -11.04 0.71 -19.07
C ILE A 228 -11.97 0.35 -17.91
N ALA A 229 -11.75 0.96 -16.75
CA ALA A 229 -12.55 0.72 -15.55
C ALA A 229 -13.90 1.47 -15.62
N LEU A 230 -14.99 0.77 -15.36
CA LEU A 230 -16.35 1.32 -15.45
C LEU A 230 -16.78 1.91 -14.09
N GLY A 231 -16.37 3.16 -13.83
CA GLY A 231 -16.62 3.89 -12.58
C GLY A 231 -15.78 3.42 -11.38
N ASN A 232 -16.04 4.02 -10.22
CA ASN A 232 -15.41 3.75 -8.93
C ASN A 232 -16.43 3.69 -7.80
N GLU A 233 -16.31 2.69 -6.93
CA GLU A 233 -17.20 2.45 -5.78
C GLU A 233 -18.67 2.63 -6.17
N VAL A 234 -19.01 1.94 -7.26
CA VAL A 234 -20.21 2.14 -8.08
C VAL A 234 -21.50 1.95 -7.29
N GLU A 235 -21.47 1.24 -6.17
CA GLU A 235 -22.60 1.09 -5.25
C GLU A 235 -23.04 2.43 -4.63
N PHE A 236 -22.13 3.40 -4.48
CA PHE A 236 -22.47 4.73 -3.98
C PHE A 236 -23.22 5.58 -5.02
N ILE A 237 -22.99 5.28 -6.31
CA ILE A 237 -23.59 5.97 -7.46
C ILE A 237 -24.92 5.32 -7.86
N TYR A 238 -24.97 4.00 -7.90
CA TYR A 238 -26.09 3.20 -8.40
C TYR A 238 -26.83 2.47 -7.28
N LYS A 239 -27.43 3.26 -6.37
CA LYS A 239 -28.08 2.78 -5.14
C LYS A 239 -29.25 1.81 -5.33
N ALA A 240 -29.80 1.71 -6.54
CA ALA A 240 -30.86 0.77 -6.89
C ALA A 240 -30.39 -0.70 -7.02
N GLY A 241 -29.09 -0.97 -6.88
CA GLY A 241 -28.51 -2.32 -6.89
C GLY A 241 -27.70 -2.62 -8.14
N ALA A 242 -27.03 -3.78 -8.14
CA ALA A 242 -26.06 -4.16 -9.18
C ALA A 242 -26.63 -4.11 -10.61
N LYS A 243 -27.92 -4.42 -10.78
CA LYS A 243 -28.58 -4.38 -12.10
C LYS A 243 -28.59 -2.97 -12.71
N ALA A 244 -28.85 -1.94 -11.91
CA ALA A 244 -28.87 -0.56 -12.39
C ALA A 244 -27.48 -0.11 -12.88
N TYR A 245 -26.42 -0.49 -12.16
CA TYR A 245 -25.05 -0.30 -12.62
C TYR A 245 -24.78 -1.07 -13.90
N VAL A 246 -25.15 -2.35 -13.97
CA VAL A 246 -24.89 -3.18 -15.16
C VAL A 246 -25.53 -2.58 -16.41
N ASP A 247 -26.77 -2.10 -16.32
CA ASP A 247 -27.44 -1.47 -17.46
C ASP A 247 -26.71 -0.20 -17.93
N ALA A 248 -26.30 0.65 -16.99
CA ALA A 248 -25.54 1.86 -17.27
C ALA A 248 -24.15 1.56 -17.86
N ALA A 249 -23.44 0.59 -17.27
CA ALA A 249 -22.12 0.15 -17.68
C ALA A 249 -22.13 -0.47 -19.07
N LEU A 250 -23.13 -1.31 -19.40
CA LEU A 250 -23.28 -1.88 -20.75
C LEU A 250 -23.52 -0.81 -21.82
N SER A 251 -24.35 0.19 -21.51
CA SER A 251 -24.58 1.34 -22.41
C SER A 251 -23.29 2.12 -22.66
N LEU A 252 -22.50 2.34 -21.60
CA LEU A 252 -21.22 3.03 -21.73
C LEU A 252 -20.19 2.20 -22.52
N GLN A 253 -20.12 0.88 -22.32
CA GLN A 253 -19.24 0.00 -23.08
C GLN A 253 -19.50 0.10 -24.59
N GLU A 254 -20.77 0.09 -25.02
CA GLU A 254 -21.12 0.27 -26.44
C GLU A 254 -20.66 1.63 -26.98
N SER A 255 -20.86 2.69 -26.19
CA SER A 255 -20.45 4.05 -26.57
C SER A 255 -18.93 4.16 -26.74
N ILE A 256 -18.16 3.58 -25.82
CA ILE A 256 -16.69 3.59 -25.85
C ILE A 256 -16.16 2.73 -27.01
N VAL A 257 -16.68 1.50 -27.19
CA VAL A 257 -16.27 0.62 -28.29
C VAL A 257 -16.49 1.28 -29.64
N LYS A 258 -17.67 1.90 -29.83
CA LYS A 258 -17.97 2.66 -31.05
C LYS A 258 -17.03 3.85 -31.23
N LYS A 259 -16.79 4.63 -30.18
CA LYS A 259 -15.94 5.84 -30.22
C LYS A 259 -14.49 5.51 -30.56
N LEU A 260 -13.96 4.42 -30.01
CA LEU A 260 -12.58 3.97 -30.20
C LEU A 260 -12.40 3.02 -31.39
N GLY A 261 -13.48 2.60 -32.05
CA GLY A 261 -13.44 1.68 -33.19
C GLY A 261 -12.93 0.28 -32.84
N LEU A 262 -13.19 -0.20 -31.62
CA LEU A 262 -12.69 -1.50 -31.15
C LEU A 262 -13.51 -2.64 -31.77
N GLN A 263 -12.83 -3.71 -32.21
CA GLN A 263 -13.44 -4.87 -32.85
C GLN A 263 -12.84 -6.17 -32.33
N GLY A 264 -13.62 -7.26 -32.36
CA GLY A 264 -13.18 -8.59 -31.92
C GLY A 264 -12.59 -8.58 -30.51
N ASP A 265 -11.44 -9.22 -30.34
CA ASP A 265 -10.75 -9.32 -29.04
C ASP A 265 -10.27 -7.98 -28.50
N ALA A 266 -10.06 -6.96 -29.36
CA ALA A 266 -9.70 -5.62 -28.90
C ALA A 266 -10.83 -4.94 -28.10
N ALA A 267 -12.07 -5.41 -28.25
CA ALA A 267 -13.19 -4.94 -27.44
C ALA A 267 -13.26 -5.58 -26.04
N LYS A 268 -12.48 -6.63 -25.77
CA LYS A 268 -12.36 -7.26 -24.44
C LYS A 268 -11.36 -6.50 -23.57
N ILE A 269 -11.76 -5.31 -23.13
CA ILE A 269 -10.87 -4.34 -22.47
C ILE A 269 -11.44 -3.73 -21.19
N PHE A 270 -12.67 -4.08 -20.80
CA PHE A 270 -13.31 -3.41 -19.66
C PHE A 270 -13.01 -4.10 -18.34
N GLU A 271 -12.81 -3.27 -17.31
CA GLU A 271 -12.80 -3.69 -15.91
C GLU A 271 -14.12 -3.28 -15.24
N ALA A 272 -14.78 -4.22 -14.58
CA ALA A 272 -16.07 -4.01 -13.92
C ALA A 272 -16.02 -4.36 -12.43
N GLY A 273 -16.98 -3.88 -11.65
CA GLY A 273 -16.98 -4.05 -10.21
C GLY A 273 -16.52 -2.78 -9.53
N ASN A 274 -15.19 -2.58 -9.42
CA ASN A 274 -14.56 -1.47 -8.70
C ASN A 274 -15.32 -1.06 -7.42
N THR A 275 -15.89 -2.02 -6.69
CA THR A 275 -16.77 -1.75 -5.55
C THR A 275 -15.95 -1.36 -4.34
N ALA A 276 -16.51 -0.60 -3.41
CA ALA A 276 -15.84 -0.24 -2.18
C ALA A 276 -15.51 -1.48 -1.34
N SER A 277 -14.60 -1.30 -0.38
CA SER A 277 -14.28 -2.36 0.58
C SER A 277 -15.49 -2.73 1.42
N GLY A 278 -15.68 -4.04 1.65
CA GLY A 278 -16.73 -4.52 2.54
C GLY A 278 -16.62 -4.08 3.99
N THR A 279 -15.49 -3.54 4.43
CA THR A 279 -15.39 -2.91 5.76
C THR A 279 -16.10 -1.56 5.82
N VAL A 280 -16.33 -0.94 4.67
CA VAL A 280 -17.00 0.36 4.52
C VAL A 280 -18.48 0.16 4.30
N THR A 281 -18.86 -0.75 3.38
CA THR A 281 -20.25 -0.90 2.93
C THR A 281 -20.95 -2.13 3.46
N GLY A 282 -20.21 -3.08 4.05
CA GLY A 282 -20.74 -4.39 4.43
C GLY A 282 -21.05 -5.31 3.25
N ASN A 283 -20.73 -4.90 2.01
CA ASN A 283 -20.82 -5.70 0.78
C ASN A 283 -22.22 -6.26 0.41
N LYS A 284 -23.32 -5.74 1.00
CA LYS A 284 -24.65 -6.30 0.72
C LYS A 284 -25.15 -5.86 -0.67
N LEU A 285 -25.54 -6.83 -1.49
CA LEU A 285 -26.26 -6.65 -2.78
C LEU A 285 -25.47 -6.03 -3.94
N TYR A 286 -24.16 -5.87 -3.82
CA TYR A 286 -23.36 -5.16 -4.83
C TYR A 286 -22.00 -5.77 -5.13
N GLN A 287 -21.64 -6.93 -4.61
CA GLN A 287 -20.30 -7.47 -4.88
C GLN A 287 -20.17 -7.87 -6.35
N VAL A 288 -18.94 -8.14 -6.78
CA VAL A 288 -18.66 -8.66 -8.12
C VAL A 288 -19.52 -9.88 -8.47
N LYS A 289 -19.83 -10.75 -7.50
CA LYS A 289 -20.78 -11.86 -7.71
C LYS A 289 -22.16 -11.38 -8.20
N GLU A 290 -22.77 -10.39 -7.53
CA GLU A 290 -24.07 -9.85 -7.93
C GLU A 290 -24.00 -9.15 -9.29
N ILE A 291 -22.91 -8.43 -9.56
CA ILE A 291 -22.66 -7.76 -10.85
C ILE A 291 -22.53 -8.79 -11.99
N LEU A 292 -21.83 -9.90 -11.76
CA LEU A 292 -21.72 -11.00 -12.71
C LEU A 292 -23.06 -11.73 -12.93
N ASN A 293 -23.86 -11.91 -11.87
CA ASN A 293 -25.20 -12.48 -11.97
C ASN A 293 -26.18 -11.57 -12.71
N ALA A 294 -25.97 -10.25 -12.65
CA ALA A 294 -26.69 -9.26 -13.44
C ALA A 294 -26.21 -9.20 -14.91
N ASN A 295 -25.27 -10.07 -15.33
CA ASN A 295 -24.78 -10.24 -16.70
C ASN A 295 -23.99 -9.04 -17.26
N ILE A 296 -23.10 -8.44 -16.45
CA ILE A 296 -22.19 -7.37 -16.89
C ILE A 296 -21.35 -7.73 -18.12
N ASN A 297 -21.07 -9.03 -18.31
CA ASN A 297 -20.26 -9.54 -19.41
C ASN A 297 -21.08 -10.19 -20.53
N LYS A 298 -22.37 -9.84 -20.69
CA LYS A 298 -23.23 -10.46 -21.72
C LYS A 298 -22.73 -10.28 -23.16
N ASN A 299 -21.91 -9.25 -23.39
CA ASN A 299 -21.30 -8.93 -24.67
C ASN A 299 -19.85 -9.45 -24.80
N GLY A 300 -19.32 -10.16 -23.78
CA GLY A 300 -17.97 -10.73 -23.79
C GLY A 300 -16.82 -9.73 -23.65
N ARG A 301 -17.11 -8.46 -23.28
CA ARG A 301 -16.13 -7.36 -23.31
C ARG A 301 -15.40 -7.10 -21.99
N ILE A 302 -15.79 -7.77 -20.90
CA ILE A 302 -15.08 -7.69 -19.62
C ILE A 302 -13.80 -8.52 -19.70
N SER A 303 -12.66 -7.90 -19.43
CA SER A 303 -11.36 -8.57 -19.25
C SER A 303 -11.11 -8.93 -17.79
N THR A 304 -11.54 -8.07 -16.87
CA THR A 304 -11.21 -8.17 -15.44
C THR A 304 -12.39 -7.69 -14.59
N THR A 305 -12.59 -8.29 -13.43
CA THR A 305 -13.45 -7.77 -12.38
C THR A 305 -12.60 -7.28 -11.21
N ALA A 306 -13.05 -6.26 -10.49
CA ALA A 306 -12.28 -5.68 -9.40
C ALA A 306 -13.15 -5.29 -8.19
N GLU A 307 -12.56 -5.31 -7.00
CA GLU A 307 -13.10 -4.72 -5.76
C GLU A 307 -11.97 -3.97 -5.03
N HIS A 308 -12.33 -3.08 -4.10
CA HIS A 308 -11.40 -2.39 -3.23
C HIS A 308 -11.22 -3.13 -1.90
N TRP A 309 -10.11 -2.86 -1.21
CA TRP A 309 -9.75 -3.55 0.02
C TRP A 309 -9.15 -2.63 1.07
N TYR A 310 -9.76 -2.58 2.25
CA TYR A 310 -9.16 -1.96 3.42
C TYR A 310 -9.16 -2.96 4.58
N GLN A 311 -7.99 -3.17 5.21
CA GLN A 311 -7.85 -4.14 6.30
C GLN A 311 -8.57 -3.65 7.56
N ILE A 312 -8.26 -2.42 8.00
CA ILE A 312 -8.90 -1.77 9.14
C ILE A 312 -9.57 -0.48 8.67
N SER A 313 -10.83 -0.26 9.01
CA SER A 313 -11.52 1.01 8.76
C SER A 313 -12.32 1.48 9.96
N GLY A 314 -12.57 2.80 10.03
CA GLY A 314 -13.35 3.41 11.11
C GLY A 314 -12.48 3.95 12.25
N VAL A 315 -13.08 4.14 13.42
CA VAL A 315 -12.41 4.68 14.62
C VAL A 315 -11.93 3.52 15.48
N HIS A 316 -10.64 3.52 15.79
CA HIS A 316 -9.99 2.50 16.61
C HIS A 316 -9.03 3.16 17.61
N PRO A 317 -8.76 2.54 18.77
CA PRO A 317 -7.59 2.90 19.55
C PRO A 317 -6.34 2.48 18.76
N TRP A 318 -5.55 3.45 18.29
CA TRP A 318 -4.34 3.21 17.51
C TRP A 318 -3.16 2.83 18.44
N THR A 319 -3.13 1.56 18.85
CA THR A 319 -2.13 1.00 19.79
C THR A 319 -1.37 -0.19 19.19
N ASP A 320 -0.19 -0.51 19.72
CA ASP A 320 0.56 -1.72 19.34
C ASP A 320 -0.30 -2.99 19.39
N HIS A 321 -1.25 -3.08 20.34
CA HIS A 321 -2.21 -4.18 20.38
C HIS A 321 -3.12 -4.22 19.14
N THR A 322 -3.68 -3.08 18.72
CA THR A 322 -4.49 -2.98 17.50
C THR A 322 -3.68 -3.32 16.26
N MET A 323 -2.44 -2.83 16.17
CA MET A 323 -1.52 -3.18 15.08
C MET A 323 -1.30 -4.69 15.03
N GLN A 324 -0.91 -5.30 16.16
CA GLN A 324 -0.62 -6.72 16.24
C GLN A 324 -1.84 -7.60 15.96
N SER A 325 -3.02 -7.23 16.44
CA SER A 325 -4.21 -8.10 16.38
C SER A 325 -5.01 -7.98 15.07
N GLN A 326 -4.97 -6.82 14.40
CA GLN A 326 -5.83 -6.55 13.24
C GLN A 326 -5.05 -6.27 11.94
N MET A 327 -3.80 -5.79 12.04
CA MET A 327 -3.01 -5.35 10.90
C MET A 327 -1.91 -6.36 10.56
N ILE A 328 -0.95 -6.58 11.45
CA ILE A 328 0.15 -7.55 11.26
C ILE A 328 -0.22 -8.90 11.90
N ASN A 329 -1.30 -9.49 11.41
CA ASN A 329 -1.81 -10.79 11.85
C ASN A 329 -2.32 -11.56 10.63
N HIS A 330 -1.69 -12.69 10.34
CA HIS A 330 -2.00 -13.52 9.18
C HIS A 330 -3.44 -14.03 9.21
N THR A 331 -3.92 -14.46 10.39
CA THR A 331 -5.30 -14.92 10.55
C THR A 331 -6.29 -13.78 10.35
N ALA A 332 -5.99 -12.56 10.80
CA ALA A 332 -6.84 -11.39 10.54
C ALA A 332 -6.88 -11.01 9.06
N ILE A 333 -5.72 -11.02 8.37
CA ILE A 333 -5.62 -10.74 6.94
C ILE A 333 -6.38 -11.79 6.13
N THR A 334 -6.13 -13.07 6.38
CA THR A 334 -6.75 -14.17 5.61
C THR A 334 -8.24 -14.33 5.89
N LYS A 335 -8.69 -14.16 7.14
CA LYS A 335 -10.13 -14.15 7.49
C LYS A 335 -10.89 -13.05 6.75
N ARG A 336 -10.23 -11.93 6.47
CA ARG A 336 -10.85 -10.79 5.78
C ARG A 336 -11.20 -11.11 4.32
N PHE A 337 -10.63 -12.16 3.72
CA PHE A 337 -11.00 -12.63 2.37
C PHE A 337 -12.35 -13.38 2.34
N GLY A 338 -12.92 -13.74 3.51
CA GLY A 338 -14.21 -14.45 3.58
C GLY A 338 -15.32 -13.79 2.74
N PRO A 339 -15.61 -12.48 2.93
CA PRO A 339 -16.57 -11.76 2.11
C PRO A 339 -16.24 -11.69 0.61
N TYR A 340 -14.98 -11.80 0.20
CA TYR A 340 -14.57 -11.72 -1.21
C TYR A 340 -14.53 -13.09 -1.91
N THR A 341 -14.51 -14.17 -1.14
CA THR A 341 -14.44 -15.55 -1.66
C THR A 341 -15.56 -15.88 -2.66
N PRO A 342 -16.83 -15.48 -2.45
CA PRO A 342 -17.88 -15.71 -3.44
C PRO A 342 -17.65 -14.95 -4.76
N SER A 343 -17.13 -13.72 -4.71
CA SER A 343 -16.78 -12.92 -5.89
C SER A 343 -15.62 -13.53 -6.67
N ILE A 344 -14.55 -13.93 -5.98
CA ILE A 344 -13.38 -14.58 -6.58
C ILE A 344 -13.84 -15.85 -7.32
N LYS A 345 -14.60 -16.72 -6.64
CA LYS A 345 -15.13 -17.95 -7.23
C LYS A 345 -16.01 -17.66 -8.45
N ALA A 346 -16.98 -16.75 -8.33
CA ALA A 346 -17.90 -16.42 -9.41
C ALA A 346 -17.19 -15.86 -10.65
N THR A 347 -16.06 -15.18 -10.45
CA THR A 347 -15.20 -14.63 -11.50
C THR A 347 -14.44 -15.75 -12.22
N HIS A 348 -13.79 -16.64 -11.48
CA HIS A 348 -13.05 -17.77 -12.06
C HIS A 348 -13.96 -18.78 -12.75
N ASP A 349 -15.16 -19.05 -12.21
CA ASP A 349 -16.18 -19.90 -12.87
C ASP A 349 -16.55 -19.37 -14.27
N ARG A 350 -16.39 -18.06 -14.50
CA ARG A 350 -16.63 -17.38 -15.78
C ARG A 350 -15.35 -17.12 -16.59
N LYS A 351 -14.21 -17.68 -16.18
CA LYS A 351 -12.89 -17.52 -16.84
C LYS A 351 -12.47 -16.05 -16.99
N LEU A 352 -12.76 -15.25 -15.96
CA LEU A 352 -12.34 -13.87 -15.85
C LEU A 352 -11.26 -13.73 -14.78
N ASP A 353 -10.52 -12.62 -14.84
CA ASP A 353 -9.56 -12.25 -13.80
C ASP A 353 -10.25 -11.46 -12.69
N TYR A 354 -9.88 -11.74 -11.45
CA TYR A 354 -10.29 -10.97 -10.28
C TYR A 354 -9.13 -10.13 -9.77
N ALA A 355 -9.31 -8.83 -9.61
CA ALA A 355 -8.27 -7.90 -9.15
C ALA A 355 -8.70 -7.14 -7.89
N ILE A 356 -7.72 -6.67 -7.13
CA ILE A 356 -7.91 -5.63 -6.12
C ILE A 356 -7.28 -4.36 -6.66
N THR A 357 -8.08 -3.33 -6.91
CA THR A 357 -7.62 -2.14 -7.65
C THR A 357 -7.41 -0.89 -6.81
N GLU A 358 -7.70 -0.99 -5.52
CA GLU A 358 -7.40 0.03 -4.53
C GLU A 358 -7.32 -0.65 -3.16
N ASP A 359 -6.21 -0.44 -2.44
CA ASP A 359 -6.05 -1.04 -1.12
C ASP A 359 -5.22 -0.23 -0.12
N SER A 360 -5.38 -0.53 1.16
CA SER A 360 -4.48 -0.10 2.23
C SER A 360 -4.71 -0.89 3.52
N ALA A 361 -3.68 -0.97 4.37
CA ALA A 361 -3.80 -1.52 5.71
C ALA A 361 -4.82 -0.78 6.59
N VAL A 362 -4.95 0.53 6.40
CA VAL A 362 -5.83 1.37 7.22
C VAL A 362 -6.60 2.37 6.37
N LEU A 363 -7.85 2.62 6.76
CA LEU A 363 -8.73 3.65 6.23
C LEU A 363 -9.33 4.46 7.39
N GLY A 364 -9.04 5.76 7.43
CA GLY A 364 -9.54 6.67 8.46
C GLY A 364 -8.43 7.50 9.10
N GLY A 365 -8.71 8.06 10.28
CA GLY A 365 -7.80 8.94 11.03
C GLY A 365 -6.65 8.20 11.73
N ALA A 366 -6.13 7.13 11.14
CA ALA A 366 -4.99 6.40 11.68
C ALA A 366 -3.77 7.33 11.82
N GLU A 367 -2.99 7.10 12.86
CA GLU A 367 -1.71 7.76 13.01
C GLU A 367 -0.78 7.39 11.86
N ILE A 368 0.18 8.28 11.56
CA ILE A 368 1.09 8.09 10.43
C ILE A 368 1.89 6.79 10.57
N HIS A 369 2.26 6.40 11.80
CA HIS A 369 3.02 5.17 12.02
C HIS A 369 2.25 3.87 11.65
N PHE A 370 0.91 3.89 11.68
CA PHE A 370 0.08 2.80 11.15
C PHE A 370 -0.07 2.84 9.64
N SER A 371 -0.13 4.05 9.08
CA SER A 371 -0.43 4.27 7.66
C SER A 371 0.80 4.37 6.78
N ASP A 372 2.00 4.42 7.37
CA ASP A 372 3.25 4.68 6.64
C ASP A 372 4.46 3.95 7.25
N GLY A 373 4.32 3.31 8.42
CA GLY A 373 5.42 2.64 9.09
C GLY A 373 5.71 1.23 8.58
N PHE A 374 6.75 0.59 9.12
CA PHE A 374 7.16 -0.76 8.72
C PHE A 374 6.13 -1.85 9.07
N GLY A 375 5.21 -1.59 10.01
CA GLY A 375 4.02 -2.42 10.20
C GLY A 375 3.15 -2.49 8.94
N TYR A 376 3.01 -1.38 8.20
CA TYR A 376 2.31 -1.35 6.91
C TYR A 376 3.10 -2.11 5.85
N THR A 377 4.42 -1.99 5.82
CA THR A 377 5.27 -2.79 4.92
C THR A 377 5.05 -4.29 5.11
N LEU A 378 5.00 -4.78 6.36
CA LEU A 378 4.76 -6.20 6.64
C LEU A 378 3.34 -6.63 6.25
N TRP A 379 2.33 -5.80 6.54
CA TRP A 379 0.96 -6.04 6.07
C TRP A 379 0.93 -6.14 4.55
N ALA A 380 1.58 -5.22 3.83
CA ALA A 380 1.56 -5.17 2.38
C ALA A 380 2.18 -6.42 1.76
N VAL A 381 3.26 -6.95 2.36
CA VAL A 381 3.82 -8.25 1.95
C VAL A 381 2.81 -9.37 2.16
N ASP A 382 2.31 -9.58 3.39
CA ASP A 382 1.43 -10.70 3.69
C ASP A 382 0.11 -10.63 2.91
N PHE A 383 -0.50 -9.44 2.83
CA PHE A 383 -1.71 -9.19 2.07
C PHE A 383 -1.55 -9.53 0.59
N ASN A 384 -0.50 -9.04 -0.06
CA ASN A 384 -0.27 -9.31 -1.48
C ASN A 384 -0.06 -10.82 -1.72
N LEU A 385 0.73 -11.50 -0.88
CA LEU A 385 0.94 -12.94 -1.01
C LEU A 385 -0.32 -13.76 -0.72
N ALA A 386 -1.11 -13.36 0.28
CA ALA A 386 -2.39 -13.97 0.61
C ALA A 386 -3.41 -13.81 -0.53
N ALA A 387 -3.49 -12.61 -1.13
CA ALA A 387 -4.31 -12.33 -2.31
C ALA A 387 -3.90 -13.23 -3.48
N MET A 388 -2.60 -13.28 -3.77
CA MET A 388 -2.01 -14.11 -4.83
C MET A 388 -2.37 -15.59 -4.67
N ALA A 389 -2.20 -16.14 -3.46
CA ALA A 389 -2.52 -17.55 -3.16
C ALA A 389 -4.02 -17.88 -3.19
N ARG A 390 -4.88 -16.87 -3.29
CA ARG A 390 -6.34 -17.00 -3.42
C ARG A 390 -6.84 -16.74 -4.84
N GLY A 391 -5.94 -16.61 -5.81
CA GLY A 391 -6.32 -16.42 -7.22
C GLY A 391 -6.73 -14.99 -7.55
N VAL A 392 -6.33 -14.01 -6.74
CA VAL A 392 -6.32 -12.62 -7.19
C VAL A 392 -5.25 -12.49 -8.28
N ALA A 393 -5.63 -11.99 -9.44
CA ALA A 393 -4.77 -11.86 -10.60
C ALA A 393 -3.83 -10.65 -10.50
N ARG A 394 -4.27 -9.59 -9.80
CA ARG A 394 -3.53 -8.34 -9.67
C ARG A 394 -3.96 -7.52 -8.45
N VAL A 395 -3.01 -6.81 -7.86
CA VAL A 395 -3.19 -5.81 -6.80
C VAL A 395 -2.56 -4.49 -7.25
N THR A 396 -3.33 -3.40 -7.29
CA THR A 396 -2.78 -2.04 -7.45
C THR A 396 -2.81 -1.28 -6.13
N ASN A 397 -1.68 -1.36 -5.43
CA ASN A 397 -1.48 -0.76 -4.11
C ASN A 397 -1.61 0.77 -4.17
N LEU A 398 -2.13 1.38 -3.11
CA LEU A 398 -2.43 2.82 -3.15
C LEU A 398 -1.15 3.68 -3.19
N ALA A 399 -0.97 4.41 -4.30
CA ALA A 399 -0.15 5.62 -4.38
C ALA A 399 -1.01 6.87 -4.10
N GLY A 400 -2.29 6.81 -4.47
CA GLY A 400 -3.35 7.70 -4.02
C GLY A 400 -3.20 9.15 -4.48
N ARG A 401 -3.30 10.06 -3.52
CA ARG A 401 -3.19 11.51 -3.67
C ARG A 401 -1.95 11.99 -2.93
N PRO A 402 -1.34 13.12 -3.31
CA PRO A 402 -0.18 13.64 -2.60
C PRO A 402 -0.39 13.81 -1.08
N ASN A 403 -1.59 14.22 -0.66
CA ASN A 403 -1.92 14.44 0.75
C ASN A 403 -2.32 13.18 1.53
N ALA A 404 -2.41 12.02 0.87
CA ALA A 404 -2.78 10.78 1.53
C ALA A 404 -1.62 10.28 2.40
N LYS A 405 -1.96 9.76 3.59
CA LYS A 405 -0.99 9.23 4.57
C LYS A 405 -0.66 7.76 4.37
N ARG A 406 -1.43 7.07 3.52
CA ARG A 406 -1.47 5.62 3.36
C ARG A 406 -0.97 5.20 1.98
N VAL A 407 0.20 5.70 1.60
CA VAL A 407 0.71 5.65 0.23
C VAL A 407 2.10 5.05 0.17
N PHE A 408 2.49 4.54 -1.00
CA PHE A 408 3.82 3.98 -1.21
C PHE A 408 4.88 5.05 -1.50
N TRP A 409 4.50 6.24 -1.93
CA TRP A 409 5.36 7.41 -2.00
C TRP A 409 4.51 8.68 -2.03
N THR A 410 5.10 9.81 -1.65
CA THR A 410 4.54 11.15 -1.85
C THR A 410 5.32 11.81 -2.99
N PRO A 411 4.68 12.19 -4.11
CA PRO A 411 5.40 12.52 -5.33
C PRO A 411 6.05 13.90 -5.32
N ASP A 412 5.52 14.84 -4.54
CA ASP A 412 5.91 16.25 -4.53
C ASP A 412 5.57 16.92 -3.17
N ASN A 413 5.68 18.25 -3.10
CA ASN A 413 5.37 19.03 -1.89
C ASN A 413 3.86 19.31 -1.67
N THR A 414 2.98 18.94 -2.60
CA THR A 414 1.56 19.32 -2.55
C THR A 414 0.76 18.55 -1.50
N GLY A 415 1.33 17.48 -0.93
CA GLY A 415 0.75 16.76 0.20
C GLY A 415 0.70 17.54 1.52
N GLY A 416 1.46 18.64 1.62
CA GLY A 416 1.46 19.55 2.75
C GLY A 416 1.88 18.91 4.08
N LYS A 417 1.54 19.55 5.20
CA LYS A 417 1.90 19.07 6.55
C LYS A 417 1.45 17.62 6.85
N PRO A 418 0.27 17.14 6.42
CA PRO A 418 -0.18 15.77 6.72
C PRO A 418 0.62 14.68 6.02
N SER A 419 1.21 14.99 4.86
CA SER A 419 2.00 14.09 4.04
C SER A 419 3.09 14.92 3.36
N PRO A 420 4.17 15.29 4.08
CA PRO A 420 5.25 16.08 3.48
C PRO A 420 5.86 15.28 2.32
N GLY A 421 6.51 15.92 1.38
CA GLY A 421 7.17 15.23 0.27
C GLY A 421 8.14 16.16 -0.44
N PRO A 422 8.72 15.75 -1.57
CA PRO A 422 8.68 14.38 -2.12
C PRO A 422 9.40 13.35 -1.23
N GLN A 423 8.90 12.11 -1.17
CA GLN A 423 9.54 11.04 -0.40
C GLN A 423 9.07 9.64 -0.75
N VAL A 424 9.97 8.66 -0.58
CA VAL A 424 9.64 7.23 -0.57
C VAL A 424 9.11 6.84 0.81
N ARG A 425 7.97 6.16 0.84
CA ARG A 425 7.32 5.70 2.07
C ARG A 425 7.80 4.32 2.48
N ALA A 426 7.74 4.00 3.77
CA ALA A 426 8.19 2.71 4.30
C ALA A 426 7.54 1.47 3.63
N PRO A 427 6.27 1.48 3.18
CA PRO A 427 5.69 0.37 2.41
C PRO A 427 6.32 0.12 1.04
N PHE A 428 7.02 1.07 0.41
CA PHE A 428 7.53 0.90 -0.96
C PHE A 428 8.35 -0.39 -1.21
N PRO A 429 9.31 -0.76 -0.34
CA PRO A 429 10.09 -1.99 -0.52
C PRO A 429 9.25 -3.28 -0.50
N ALA A 430 8.02 -3.26 0.01
CA ALA A 430 7.11 -4.41 -0.07
C ALA A 430 6.75 -4.74 -1.53
N ALA A 431 6.59 -3.74 -2.40
CA ALA A 431 6.30 -3.97 -3.82
C ALA A 431 7.48 -4.68 -4.51
N MET A 432 8.71 -4.31 -4.16
CA MET A 432 9.94 -4.95 -4.66
C MET A 432 10.03 -6.41 -4.19
N PHE A 433 9.74 -6.66 -2.90
CA PHE A 433 9.67 -8.01 -2.35
C PHE A 433 8.67 -8.88 -3.11
N VAL A 434 7.45 -8.37 -3.33
CA VAL A 434 6.37 -9.10 -4.02
C VAL A 434 6.75 -9.37 -5.48
N ALA A 435 7.32 -8.40 -6.18
CA ALA A 435 7.79 -8.58 -7.56
C ALA A 435 8.88 -9.65 -7.66
N ASP A 436 9.87 -9.63 -6.77
CA ASP A 436 10.93 -10.65 -6.72
C ASP A 436 10.38 -12.03 -6.32
N PHE A 437 9.32 -12.08 -5.51
CA PHE A 437 8.67 -13.33 -5.13
C PHE A 437 7.92 -13.96 -6.30
N VAL A 438 7.24 -13.17 -7.13
CA VAL A 438 6.70 -13.62 -8.42
C VAL A 438 7.85 -14.10 -9.32
N GLY A 439 8.90 -13.29 -9.41
CA GLY A 439 10.11 -13.59 -10.15
C GLY A 439 9.98 -13.32 -11.65
N LYS A 440 11.13 -13.35 -12.34
CA LYS A 440 11.21 -13.24 -13.79
C LYS A 440 11.25 -14.60 -14.48
N GLY A 441 10.88 -14.61 -15.76
CA GLY A 441 11.04 -15.75 -16.65
C GLY A 441 9.73 -16.53 -16.86
N GLU A 442 9.82 -17.86 -16.71
CA GLU A 442 8.68 -18.76 -16.92
C GLU A 442 7.54 -18.50 -15.91
N PRO A 443 6.28 -18.79 -16.26
CA PRO A 443 5.16 -18.66 -15.34
C PRO A 443 5.40 -19.43 -14.04
N SER A 444 5.06 -18.82 -12.91
CA SER A 444 5.15 -19.46 -11.60
C SER A 444 3.77 -19.71 -10.99
N ALA A 445 3.71 -20.63 -10.03
CA ALA A 445 2.50 -20.93 -9.27
C ALA A 445 2.78 -20.88 -7.76
N VAL A 446 1.91 -20.22 -7.02
CA VAL A 446 2.05 -19.98 -5.57
C VAL A 446 1.22 -20.95 -4.77
N LYS A 447 1.74 -21.32 -3.59
CA LYS A 447 1.01 -22.03 -2.55
C LYS A 447 1.27 -21.39 -1.19
N GLU A 448 0.21 -21.00 -0.49
CA GLU A 448 0.29 -20.68 0.94
C GLU A 448 0.55 -21.95 1.76
N ILE A 449 1.52 -21.87 2.67
CA ILE A 449 1.96 -22.96 3.54
C ILE A 449 1.54 -22.65 4.97
N LYS A 450 0.80 -23.59 5.58
CA LYS A 450 0.34 -23.43 6.96
C LYS A 450 1.54 -23.41 7.91
N THR A 451 1.62 -22.35 8.70
CA THR A 451 2.60 -22.20 9.80
C THR A 451 2.03 -22.71 11.13
N GLY A 452 0.71 -22.70 11.31
CA GLY A 452 0.08 -23.14 12.56
C GLY A 452 0.04 -22.07 13.66
N GLY A 453 0.25 -20.80 13.30
CA GLY A 453 0.05 -19.66 14.19
C GLY A 453 -0.41 -18.42 13.42
N ASP A 454 -0.94 -17.43 14.16
CA ASP A 454 -1.55 -16.24 13.56
C ASP A 454 -0.55 -15.15 13.18
N LEU A 455 0.68 -15.23 13.70
CA LEU A 455 1.70 -14.16 13.59
C LEU A 455 2.84 -14.51 12.64
N THR A 456 2.73 -15.62 11.93
CA THR A 456 3.70 -16.05 10.93
C THR A 456 2.98 -16.54 9.70
N SER A 457 3.54 -16.26 8.52
CA SER A 457 3.03 -16.78 7.26
C SER A 457 4.17 -17.30 6.39
N ALA A 458 3.82 -18.22 5.49
CA ALA A 458 4.76 -18.83 4.58
C ALA A 458 4.11 -19.07 3.21
N TYR A 459 4.87 -18.82 2.15
CA TYR A 459 4.40 -19.01 0.78
C TYR A 459 5.50 -19.63 -0.06
N ALA A 460 5.17 -20.66 -0.83
CA ALA A 460 6.09 -21.33 -1.74
C ALA A 460 5.71 -21.00 -3.18
N MET A 461 6.70 -20.64 -3.99
CA MET A 461 6.54 -20.38 -5.41
C MET A 461 7.28 -21.45 -6.21
N TYR A 462 6.56 -22.04 -7.16
CA TYR A 462 7.04 -23.11 -8.01
C TYR A 462 7.10 -22.64 -9.46
N ASP A 463 8.02 -23.21 -10.23
CA ASP A 463 7.96 -23.17 -11.67
C ASP A 463 6.69 -23.89 -12.14
N ASN A 464 5.84 -23.23 -12.93
CA ASN A 464 4.53 -23.79 -13.28
C ASN A 464 4.64 -25.03 -14.19
N LYS A 465 5.68 -25.09 -15.03
CA LYS A 465 5.86 -26.16 -16.03
C LYS A 465 6.55 -27.39 -15.45
N SER A 466 7.71 -27.20 -14.84
CA SER A 466 8.53 -28.28 -14.26
C SER A 466 8.07 -28.68 -12.85
N GLY A 467 7.30 -27.83 -12.18
CA GLY A 467 6.83 -28.07 -10.82
C GLY A 467 7.91 -27.91 -9.75
N LYS A 468 9.11 -27.46 -10.10
CA LYS A 468 10.23 -27.30 -9.15
C LYS A 468 10.00 -26.11 -8.22
N LEU A 469 10.34 -26.27 -6.94
CA LEU A 469 10.36 -25.16 -5.99
C LEU A 469 11.42 -24.14 -6.39
N GLN A 470 11.05 -22.86 -6.45
CA GLN A 470 11.96 -21.77 -6.82
C GLN A 470 12.24 -20.85 -5.62
N ARG A 471 11.19 -20.50 -4.87
CA ARG A 471 11.26 -19.51 -3.80
C ARG A 471 10.36 -19.86 -2.64
N VAL A 472 10.76 -19.48 -1.43
CA VAL A 472 9.91 -19.54 -0.23
C VAL A 472 9.97 -18.19 0.48
N ALA A 473 8.83 -17.53 0.65
CA ALA A 473 8.69 -16.35 1.50
C ALA A 473 8.27 -16.78 2.91
N LEU A 474 8.89 -16.18 3.92
CA LEU A 474 8.51 -16.32 5.33
C LEU A 474 8.34 -14.93 5.93
N VAL A 475 7.23 -14.68 6.62
CA VAL A 475 6.96 -13.40 7.28
C VAL A 475 6.77 -13.65 8.77
N ASN A 476 7.57 -12.98 9.60
CA ASN A 476 7.37 -12.93 11.05
C ASN A 476 6.71 -11.59 11.40
N MET A 477 5.40 -11.63 11.60
CA MET A 477 4.55 -10.48 11.92
C MET A 477 4.41 -10.24 13.43
N ARG A 478 5.19 -10.94 14.27
CA ARG A 478 5.28 -10.60 15.69
C ARG A 478 5.82 -9.17 15.81
N LEU A 479 5.07 -8.34 16.52
CA LEU A 479 5.36 -6.93 16.68
C LEU A 479 6.63 -6.77 17.51
N TYR A 480 7.61 -6.09 16.92
CA TYR A 480 8.77 -5.57 17.61
C TYR A 480 8.81 -4.06 17.41
N ASN A 481 8.75 -3.33 18.52
CA ASN A 481 8.85 -1.89 18.55
C ASN A 481 10.24 -1.49 19.06
N GLY A 482 11.13 -1.08 18.15
CA GLY A 482 12.52 -0.79 18.46
C GLY A 482 12.78 0.50 19.25
N THR A 483 11.74 1.28 19.58
CA THR A 483 11.83 2.38 20.54
C THR A 483 11.49 1.96 21.97
N ALA A 484 10.94 0.75 22.15
CA ALA A 484 10.71 0.16 23.46
C ALA A 484 11.97 -0.53 24.01
N SER A 485 12.00 -0.80 25.32
CA SER A 485 13.12 -1.45 26.01
C SER A 485 13.21 -2.97 25.77
N ALA A 486 12.20 -3.57 25.15
CA ALA A 486 12.16 -5.01 24.90
C ALA A 486 13.24 -5.44 23.90
N LYS A 487 13.86 -6.60 24.15
CA LYS A 487 14.77 -7.23 23.18
C LYS A 487 13.98 -7.75 21.98
N ARG A 488 14.59 -7.69 20.79
CA ARG A 488 14.02 -8.28 19.59
C ARG A 488 14.18 -9.80 19.62
N GLU A 489 13.06 -10.50 19.77
CA GLU A 489 13.02 -11.96 19.71
C GLU A 489 13.17 -12.46 18.26
N ARG A 490 13.34 -13.77 18.11
CA ARG A 490 13.58 -14.43 16.83
C ARG A 490 12.98 -15.83 16.79
N MET A 491 12.57 -16.26 15.60
CA MET A 491 12.08 -17.60 15.31
C MET A 491 13.02 -18.33 14.34
N THR A 492 13.24 -19.63 14.55
CA THR A 492 13.95 -20.47 13.56
C THR A 492 12.96 -21.29 12.77
N PHE A 493 12.90 -21.03 11.47
CA PHE A 493 12.11 -21.80 10.52
C PHE A 493 12.94 -22.93 9.92
N GLN A 494 12.39 -24.14 9.93
CA GLN A 494 12.96 -25.32 9.27
C GLN A 494 12.18 -25.57 7.97
N VAL A 495 12.71 -25.07 6.87
CA VAL A 495 12.02 -25.12 5.57
C VAL A 495 12.48 -26.35 4.81
N ASN A 496 11.55 -27.25 4.49
CA ASN A 496 11.83 -28.35 3.57
C ASN A 496 12.00 -27.79 2.15
N VAL A 497 13.17 -27.90 1.57
CA VAL A 497 13.46 -27.43 0.19
C VAL A 497 13.69 -28.60 -0.77
N GLY A 498 13.48 -29.83 -0.30
CA GLY A 498 13.61 -31.05 -1.09
C GLY A 498 15.01 -31.67 -1.05
N THR A 499 15.07 -32.97 -1.37
CA THR A 499 16.32 -33.71 -1.48
C THR A 499 17.06 -33.31 -2.76
N GLY A 500 18.35 -33.01 -2.64
CA GLY A 500 19.18 -32.57 -3.77
C GLY A 500 19.56 -31.09 -3.78
N VAL A 501 18.86 -30.25 -3.01
CA VAL A 501 19.28 -28.86 -2.75
C VAL A 501 20.39 -28.86 -1.71
N LYS A 502 21.54 -28.24 -2.03
CA LYS A 502 22.72 -28.18 -1.14
C LYS A 502 22.78 -26.90 -0.32
N GLU A 503 22.30 -25.81 -0.88
CA GLU A 503 22.28 -24.49 -0.28
C GLU A 503 21.12 -23.67 -0.82
N VAL A 504 20.66 -22.71 -0.03
CA VAL A 504 19.71 -21.68 -0.46
C VAL A 504 20.28 -20.30 -0.17
N LYS A 505 19.87 -19.31 -0.96
CA LYS A 505 20.22 -17.90 -0.70
C LYS A 505 19.07 -17.23 0.02
N VAL A 506 19.35 -16.52 1.10
CA VAL A 506 18.35 -15.82 1.92
C VAL A 506 18.51 -14.32 1.77
N ARG A 507 17.44 -13.65 1.32
CA ARG A 507 17.30 -12.19 1.26
C ARG A 507 16.30 -11.72 2.32
N ARG A 508 16.44 -10.49 2.80
CA ARG A 508 15.67 -9.98 3.95
C ARG A 508 15.03 -8.63 3.64
N LEU A 509 13.75 -8.51 3.99
CA LEU A 509 13.04 -7.25 4.11
C LEU A 509 13.03 -6.88 5.59
N ARG A 510 13.76 -5.83 5.96
CA ARG A 510 14.01 -5.50 7.36
C ARG A 510 14.05 -4.01 7.62
N ALA A 511 13.74 -3.67 8.87
CA ALA A 511 14.05 -2.40 9.49
C ALA A 511 14.58 -2.65 10.91
N ASP A 512 15.64 -1.95 11.29
CA ASP A 512 16.29 -2.18 12.60
C ASP A 512 15.38 -1.76 13.76
N LYS A 513 14.57 -0.70 13.57
CA LYS A 513 13.57 -0.23 14.55
C LYS A 513 12.25 -1.03 14.57
N GLY A 514 12.13 -2.11 13.79
CA GLY A 514 10.88 -2.88 13.69
C GLY A 514 9.72 -1.99 13.23
N VAL A 515 8.54 -2.14 13.83
CA VAL A 515 7.32 -1.40 13.42
C VAL A 515 7.42 0.12 13.61
N ALA A 516 8.37 0.61 14.41
CA ALA A 516 8.62 2.04 14.59
C ALA A 516 9.46 2.68 13.46
N ALA A 517 9.93 1.88 12.51
CA ALA A 517 10.60 2.40 11.32
C ALA A 517 9.60 3.11 10.39
N MET A 518 9.99 4.25 9.85
CA MET A 518 9.15 5.13 9.01
C MET A 518 9.71 5.33 7.60
N GLY A 519 10.76 4.58 7.23
CA GLY A 519 11.46 4.77 5.96
C GLY A 519 12.54 5.86 6.03
N TYR A 520 13.39 5.90 4.98
CA TYR A 520 14.56 6.76 4.94
C TYR A 520 14.20 8.24 4.96
N ASP A 521 13.33 8.67 4.05
CA ASP A 521 13.03 10.10 3.85
C ASP A 521 12.24 10.69 5.04
N PHE A 522 11.31 9.93 5.62
CA PHE A 522 10.50 10.40 6.75
C PHE A 522 11.23 10.29 8.09
N GLY A 523 11.85 9.13 8.37
CA GLY A 523 12.42 8.81 9.67
C GLY A 523 13.94 8.89 9.76
N GLY A 524 14.60 9.17 8.63
CA GLY A 524 16.06 9.20 8.51
C GLY A 524 16.70 7.81 8.33
N PRO A 525 18.03 7.76 8.13
CA PRO A 525 18.77 6.53 7.82
C PRO A 525 18.62 5.40 8.86
N THR A 526 18.40 5.75 10.14
CA THR A 526 18.22 4.78 11.23
C THR A 526 16.78 4.23 11.33
N SER A 527 15.84 4.82 10.59
CA SER A 527 14.45 4.41 10.49
C SER A 527 14.15 3.72 9.16
N ASN A 528 15.20 3.39 8.41
CA ASN A 528 15.06 2.92 7.05
C ASN A 528 14.54 1.48 6.96
N VAL A 529 13.87 1.20 5.85
CA VAL A 529 13.43 -0.11 5.42
C VAL A 529 14.26 -0.52 4.22
N SER A 530 14.74 -1.76 4.21
CA SER A 530 15.53 -2.28 3.08
C SER A 530 15.03 -3.65 2.64
N TRP A 531 15.11 -3.90 1.33
CA TRP A 531 14.87 -5.21 0.73
C TRP A 531 16.17 -5.74 0.13
N ALA A 532 16.68 -6.84 0.66
CA ALA A 532 17.97 -7.43 0.24
C ALA A 532 19.13 -6.42 0.27
N GLY A 533 19.13 -5.50 1.24
CA GLY A 533 20.13 -4.43 1.38
C GLY A 533 19.89 -3.21 0.49
N GLU A 534 18.93 -3.26 -0.43
CA GLU A 534 18.52 -2.13 -1.26
C GLU A 534 17.60 -1.19 -0.50
N GLN A 535 17.78 0.09 -0.74
CA GLN A 535 17.13 1.20 -0.05
C GLN A 535 16.69 2.21 -1.10
N TRP A 536 15.59 2.92 -0.86
CA TRP A 536 15.07 3.94 -1.78
C TRP A 536 14.86 5.24 -1.02
N SER A 537 15.25 6.34 -1.62
CA SER A 537 15.09 7.66 -1.03
C SER A 537 15.04 8.72 -2.13
N HIS A 538 14.08 9.64 -2.03
CA HIS A 538 14.09 10.83 -2.86
C HIS A 538 15.38 11.64 -2.65
N GLY A 539 15.77 11.86 -1.38
CA GLY A 539 16.90 12.70 -1.02
C GLY A 539 18.30 12.14 -1.35
N VAL A 540 18.42 10.83 -1.62
CA VAL A 540 19.71 10.18 -1.89
C VAL A 540 19.83 9.71 -3.34
N ASP A 541 18.81 9.00 -3.84
CA ASP A 541 18.85 8.31 -5.14
C ASP A 541 17.73 8.73 -6.08
N PHE A 542 16.91 9.71 -5.65
CA PHE A 542 15.77 10.19 -6.41
C PHE A 542 14.80 9.07 -6.83
N GLY A 543 14.63 8.06 -5.97
CA GLY A 543 13.75 6.92 -6.16
C GLY A 543 14.33 5.78 -7.00
N LYS A 544 15.61 5.85 -7.42
CA LYS A 544 16.25 4.81 -8.24
C LYS A 544 16.61 3.55 -7.45
N GLY A 545 16.74 3.68 -6.14
CA GLY A 545 17.25 2.64 -5.28
C GLY A 545 18.78 2.59 -5.25
N HIS A 546 19.35 2.24 -4.10
CA HIS A 546 20.78 2.06 -3.91
C HIS A 546 21.08 1.00 -2.85
N PHE A 547 22.26 0.39 -2.94
CA PHE A 547 22.77 -0.53 -1.94
C PHE A 547 23.83 0.16 -1.09
N ARG A 548 23.67 0.17 0.23
CA ARG A 548 24.70 0.69 1.14
C ARG A 548 26.02 -0.08 1.01
N SER A 549 25.93 -1.38 0.75
CA SER A 549 27.09 -2.27 0.55
C SER A 549 27.54 -2.36 -0.91
N GLY A 550 26.92 -1.62 -1.83
CA GLY A 550 27.21 -1.63 -3.27
C GLY A 550 26.74 -2.88 -4.03
N LYS A 551 26.06 -3.83 -3.36
CA LYS A 551 25.54 -5.05 -3.96
C LYS A 551 24.36 -5.60 -3.17
N VAL A 552 23.64 -6.55 -3.78
CA VAL A 552 22.59 -7.33 -3.12
C VAL A 552 23.13 -8.03 -1.86
N GLU A 553 22.43 -7.87 -0.75
CA GLU A 553 22.69 -8.55 0.50
C GLU A 553 21.92 -9.86 0.56
N GLU A 554 22.66 -10.96 0.48
CA GLU A 554 22.13 -12.31 0.62
C GLU A 554 23.04 -13.19 1.49
N LYS A 555 22.44 -14.11 2.25
CA LYS A 555 23.14 -15.08 3.09
C LYS A 555 22.95 -16.49 2.53
N VAL A 556 24.04 -17.21 2.31
CA VAL A 556 23.99 -18.64 1.96
C VAL A 556 23.69 -19.47 3.21
N VAL A 557 22.67 -20.32 3.13
CA VAL A 557 22.30 -21.28 4.17
C VAL A 557 22.47 -22.69 3.62
N LYS A 558 23.32 -23.49 4.27
CA LYS A 558 23.51 -24.90 3.91
C LYS A 558 22.26 -25.70 4.24
N VAL A 559 21.84 -26.53 3.30
CA VAL A 559 20.71 -27.45 3.45
C VAL A 559 21.22 -28.77 4.03
N LYS A 560 20.55 -29.26 5.08
CA LYS A 560 20.86 -30.55 5.70
C LYS A 560 19.62 -31.42 5.63
N ASN A 561 19.75 -32.62 5.05
CA ASN A 561 18.65 -33.58 4.87
C ASN A 561 17.42 -32.94 4.20
N GLY A 562 17.65 -32.09 3.19
CA GLY A 562 16.58 -31.36 2.48
C GLY A 562 15.97 -30.20 3.26
N VAL A 563 16.51 -29.83 4.43
CA VAL A 563 15.98 -28.74 5.28
C VAL A 563 16.95 -27.56 5.35
N ALA A 564 16.44 -26.36 5.08
CA ALA A 564 17.12 -25.09 5.33
C ALA A 564 16.64 -24.50 6.67
N SER A 565 17.58 -24.24 7.59
CA SER A 565 17.28 -23.60 8.88
C SER A 565 17.53 -22.09 8.80
N VAL A 566 16.47 -21.29 8.88
CA VAL A 566 16.53 -19.83 8.71
C VAL A 566 15.99 -19.12 9.95
N VAL A 567 16.81 -18.28 10.56
CA VAL A 567 16.42 -17.41 11.68
C VAL A 567 15.79 -16.13 11.14
N VAL A 568 14.59 -15.80 11.62
CA VAL A 568 13.83 -14.60 11.25
C VAL A 568 13.45 -13.84 12.52
N PRO A 569 14.04 -12.66 12.76
CA PRO A 569 13.65 -11.77 13.85
C PRO A 569 12.16 -11.38 13.79
N ASP A 570 11.60 -10.98 14.92
CA ASP A 570 10.29 -10.36 14.97
C ASP A 570 10.22 -9.11 14.08
N SER A 571 9.09 -8.88 13.44
CA SER A 571 8.90 -7.82 12.44
C SER A 571 9.95 -7.90 11.34
N GLU A 572 9.99 -9.00 10.60
CA GLU A 572 10.88 -9.18 9.46
C GLU A 572 10.27 -10.15 8.45
N ALA A 573 10.55 -9.97 7.17
CA ALA A 573 10.25 -10.96 6.15
C ALA A 573 11.52 -11.42 5.44
N VAL A 574 11.57 -12.68 5.03
CA VAL A 574 12.70 -13.25 4.30
C VAL A 574 12.22 -14.02 3.08
N MET A 575 13.08 -14.11 2.08
CA MET A 575 12.89 -14.97 0.92
C MET A 575 14.08 -15.90 0.77
N LEU A 576 13.79 -17.19 0.68
CA LEU A 576 14.73 -18.22 0.28
C LEU A 576 14.64 -18.37 -1.24
N LEU A 577 15.78 -18.30 -1.92
CA LEU A 577 15.95 -18.67 -3.31
C LEU A 577 16.55 -20.08 -3.32
N VAL A 578 15.83 -21.03 -3.91
CA VAL A 578 16.10 -22.48 -3.86
C VAL A 578 16.92 -22.94 -5.07
#